data_AF-A0A3Q1FJR5-F1
#
_entry.id   AF-A0A3Q1FJR5-F1
#
_cell.length_a   1.000
_cell.length_b   1.000
_cell.length_c   1.000
_cell.angle_alpha   90.00
_cell.angle_beta   90.00
_cell.angle_gamma   90.00
#
_symmetry.space_group_name_H-M   'P 1'
#
loop_
_entity.id
_entity.type
_entity.pdbx_description
1 polymer ?
#
loop_
_entity_poly.entity_id
_entity_poly.type
_entity_poly.pdbx_seq_one_letter_code
_entity_poly.pdbx_strand_id
1 'polypeptide(L)'
;MRRRPEAQSSTNEPAGANKKNPDQRLHGQAEAKGRVSYSSVLINIGKCLLLIIIIPPFLNYASLQREGQMLLPKGGQIVDVGLGQKMLLLCKGRGSPVVILDAPTGKSSDIWFHVQESVSALTTVCTYDRMGLGFSKRLMQNETTGTEKVWGMSTTGRMVDDLYRLLEAAGIAKPFILVGSELGALNGRFYSHIHDVQVSDLVLIDPIPEDVFEEDQWKEYWYGKLLPSLQARQFSAATGLSRMLIILGAIEPTIKGQNVSEEVIQRQKYLLSNPAHQSSAVDEHFFLNESAAQVRDITKFKPLSSRTSVSVLTGDSFDEQLPEHLNQMVAKLQKRFLKESYPSANHIHIKGADRRMIYKKPSAISQHLRKLVNQRQAKQQSE
;
A
#
# COMPACT_ATOMS: atom_id res chain seq x y z
N MET A 1 33.54 -57.04 91.68
CA MET A 1 34.91 -57.31 92.21
C MET A 1 35.88 -57.01 91.05
N ARG A 2 36.96 -56.22 91.10
CA ARG A 2 37.90 -55.67 92.13
C ARG A 2 39.16 -56.55 92.35
N ARG A 3 40.34 -56.05 91.91
CA ARG A 3 41.75 -56.58 91.98
C ARG A 3 42.05 -57.73 90.96
N ARG A 4 43.05 -57.75 90.05
CA ARG A 4 44.43 -57.17 89.87
C ARG A 4 45.51 -57.85 90.76
N PRO A 5 46.81 -57.96 90.39
CA PRO A 5 47.56 -57.70 89.11
C PRO A 5 48.27 -59.00 88.59
N GLU A 6 49.29 -59.11 87.70
CA GLU A 6 50.47 -58.32 87.21
C GLU A 6 50.73 -58.67 85.70
N ALA A 7 51.77 -58.32 84.92
CA ALA A 7 53.03 -57.51 84.99
C ALA A 7 53.10 -56.63 83.67
N GLN A 8 54.15 -56.00 83.10
CA GLN A 8 55.62 -55.82 83.18
C GLN A 8 56.53 -56.95 82.62
N SER A 9 57.55 -56.71 81.77
CA SER A 9 58.18 -55.49 81.16
C SER A 9 58.48 -55.73 79.63
N SER A 10 59.15 -54.92 78.79
CA SER A 10 60.11 -53.80 78.97
C SER A 10 60.21 -52.84 77.75
N THR A 11 60.42 -51.55 78.04
CA THR A 11 61.22 -50.50 77.32
C THR A 11 61.98 -50.87 76.02
N ASN A 12 62.06 -50.02 74.97
CA ASN A 12 62.59 -48.64 75.02
C ASN A 12 62.18 -47.72 73.84
N GLU A 13 62.32 -46.40 74.06
CA GLU A 13 62.26 -45.28 73.08
C GLU A 13 63.71 -44.86 72.63
N PRO A 14 64.04 -43.77 71.87
CA PRO A 14 63.29 -42.51 71.68
C PRO A 14 63.27 -41.83 70.27
N ALA A 15 62.31 -40.91 70.15
CA ALA A 15 62.36 -39.61 69.45
C ALA A 15 63.20 -39.39 68.17
N GLY A 16 62.49 -39.14 67.06
CA GLY A 16 62.94 -38.27 65.96
C GLY A 16 62.05 -37.02 65.87
N ALA A 17 62.54 -35.86 66.33
CA ALA A 17 61.75 -34.63 66.39
C ALA A 17 61.98 -33.72 65.18
N ASN A 18 60.93 -33.02 64.73
CA ASN A 18 61.11 -31.71 64.12
C ASN A 18 59.97 -30.75 64.49
N LYS A 19 60.28 -29.46 64.64
CA LYS A 19 59.38 -28.43 65.19
C LYS A 19 59.29 -27.23 64.24
N LYS A 20 58.05 -26.77 64.02
CA LYS A 20 57.71 -25.38 63.65
C LYS A 20 58.24 -24.95 62.25
N ASN A 21 57.83 -23.81 61.69
CA ASN A 21 57.06 -22.69 62.24
C ASN A 21 55.95 -22.22 61.27
N PRO A 22 54.82 -21.68 61.75
CA PRO A 22 53.81 -21.06 60.89
C PRO A 22 54.15 -19.57 60.67
N ASP A 23 54.13 -19.12 59.41
CA ASP A 23 54.15 -17.70 59.09
C ASP A 23 53.55 -17.42 57.70
N GLN A 24 53.41 -16.14 57.33
CA GLN A 24 52.86 -15.68 56.05
C GLN A 24 51.38 -16.04 55.77
N ARG A 25 50.49 -15.61 56.69
CA ARG A 25 49.30 -14.89 56.22
C ARG A 25 49.72 -13.48 55.75
N LEU A 26 48.87 -12.82 54.96
CA LEU A 26 49.04 -11.47 54.38
C LEU A 26 50.04 -11.37 53.20
N HIS A 27 49.59 -11.79 52.02
CA HIS A 27 49.73 -10.97 50.82
C HIS A 27 48.56 -11.24 49.85
N GLY A 28 48.15 -10.22 49.09
CA GLY A 28 47.27 -10.37 47.94
C GLY A 28 45.76 -10.41 48.21
N GLN A 29 45.14 -9.23 48.40
CA GLN A 29 43.82 -9.00 47.82
C GLN A 29 43.98 -8.94 46.28
N ALA A 30 44.14 -10.10 45.65
CA ALA A 30 44.22 -10.20 44.20
C ALA A 30 42.81 -10.03 43.59
N GLU A 31 42.70 -9.26 42.51
CA GLU A 31 41.43 -8.86 41.92
C GLU A 31 40.55 -10.07 41.56
N ALA A 32 39.34 -10.14 42.12
CA ALA A 32 38.28 -11.00 41.63
C ALA A 32 37.69 -10.44 40.31
N LYS A 33 38.53 -10.33 39.27
CA LYS A 33 38.11 -10.01 37.89
C LYS A 33 37.20 -11.14 37.40
N GLY A 34 35.89 -10.91 37.55
CA GLY A 34 34.86 -11.89 37.28
C GLY A 34 35.00 -12.44 35.86
N ARG A 35 35.25 -13.74 35.74
CA ARG A 35 35.15 -14.46 34.46
C ARG A 35 33.70 -14.37 33.98
N VAL A 36 33.41 -13.41 33.10
CA VAL A 36 32.12 -13.32 32.42
C VAL A 36 31.94 -14.60 31.63
N SER A 37 31.01 -15.45 32.06
CA SER A 37 30.77 -16.75 31.43
C SER A 37 30.36 -16.55 29.98
N TYR A 38 30.94 -17.31 29.05
CA TYR A 38 30.51 -17.27 27.64
C TYR A 38 29.00 -17.48 27.49
N SER A 39 28.38 -18.27 28.38
CA SER A 39 26.92 -18.41 28.46
C SER A 39 26.21 -17.09 28.78
N SER A 40 26.69 -16.30 29.76
CA SER A 40 26.05 -15.00 30.08
C SER A 40 26.30 -13.93 29.01
N VAL A 41 27.44 -13.98 28.31
CA VAL A 41 27.67 -13.16 27.10
C VAL A 41 26.65 -13.51 26.01
N LEU A 42 26.52 -14.79 25.66
CA LEU A 42 25.57 -15.27 24.64
C LEU A 42 24.11 -14.94 25.00
N ILE A 43 23.71 -15.13 26.27
CA ILE A 43 22.38 -14.76 26.76
C ILE A 43 22.12 -13.25 26.62
N ASN A 44 23.12 -12.41 26.91
CA ASN A 44 22.96 -10.96 26.78
C ASN A 44 22.96 -10.49 25.32
N ILE A 45 23.76 -11.09 24.44
CA ILE A 45 23.67 -10.88 22.98
C ILE A 45 22.27 -11.28 22.48
N GLY A 46 21.75 -12.45 22.90
CA GLY A 46 20.40 -12.91 22.55
C GLY A 46 19.30 -11.94 22.99
N LYS A 47 19.39 -11.37 24.20
CA LYS A 47 18.48 -10.31 24.66
C LYS A 47 18.57 -9.05 23.78
N CYS A 48 19.77 -8.59 23.44
CA CYS A 48 19.94 -7.43 22.57
C CYS A 48 19.35 -7.66 21.17
N LEU A 49 19.57 -8.85 20.57
CA LEU A 49 18.97 -9.21 19.28
C LEU A 49 17.44 -9.29 19.37
N LEU A 50 16.88 -9.86 20.44
CA LEU A 50 15.44 -9.91 20.67
C LEU A 50 14.83 -8.50 20.75
N LEU A 51 15.48 -7.57 21.46
CA LEU A 51 15.04 -6.17 21.54
C LEU A 51 15.15 -5.46 20.18
N ILE A 52 16.22 -5.68 19.42
CA ILE A 52 16.39 -5.14 18.05
C ILE A 52 15.31 -5.66 17.10
N ILE A 53 14.81 -6.88 17.29
CA ILE A 53 13.73 -7.46 16.47
C ILE A 53 12.34 -6.95 16.90
N ILE A 54 12.09 -6.76 18.20
CA ILE A 54 10.74 -6.43 18.72
C ILE A 54 10.47 -4.91 18.76
N ILE A 55 11.48 -4.08 19.08
CA ILE A 55 11.27 -2.64 19.27
C ILE A 55 10.84 -1.92 17.97
N PRO A 56 11.48 -2.11 16.80
CA PRO A 56 11.09 -1.43 15.56
C PRO A 56 9.64 -1.70 15.11
N PRO A 57 9.10 -2.94 15.05
CA PRO A 57 7.71 -3.17 14.67
C PRO A 57 6.74 -2.66 15.74
N PHE A 58 7.07 -2.74 17.04
CA PHE A 58 6.23 -2.21 18.11
C PHE A 58 6.10 -0.67 18.03
N LEU A 59 7.23 0.04 17.88
CA LEU A 59 7.22 1.50 17.70
C LEU A 59 6.56 1.90 16.38
N ASN A 60 6.73 1.12 15.31
CA ASN A 60 6.04 1.35 14.05
C ASN A 60 4.52 1.26 14.24
N TYR A 61 4.02 0.19 14.84
CA TYR A 61 2.60 0.01 15.15
C TYR A 61 2.05 1.14 16.05
N ALA A 62 2.73 1.46 17.15
CA ALA A 62 2.29 2.49 18.09
C ALA A 62 2.18 3.88 17.42
N SER A 63 3.15 4.24 16.57
CA SER A 63 3.09 5.51 15.84
C SER A 63 2.06 5.47 14.70
N LEU A 64 1.88 4.34 14.00
CA LEU A 64 0.80 4.18 13.00
C LEU A 64 -0.60 4.39 13.59
N GLN A 65 -0.88 3.90 14.81
CA GLN A 65 -2.18 4.13 15.47
C GLN A 65 -2.45 5.62 15.74
N ARG A 66 -1.41 6.37 16.14
CA ARG A 66 -1.48 7.82 16.36
C ARG A 66 -1.62 8.59 15.03
N GLU A 67 -0.79 8.24 14.05
CA GLU A 67 -0.76 8.86 12.73
C GLU A 67 -2.06 8.65 11.96
N GLY A 68 -2.68 7.46 12.05
CA GLY A 68 -3.94 7.14 11.38
C GLY A 68 -5.10 8.07 11.78
N GLN A 69 -5.07 8.60 13.02
CA GLN A 69 -6.02 9.61 13.48
C GLN A 69 -5.59 11.04 13.08
N MET A 70 -4.30 11.36 13.22
CA MET A 70 -3.78 12.72 13.01
C MET A 70 -3.62 13.13 11.54
N LEU A 71 -3.47 12.15 10.63
CA LEU A 71 -3.22 12.38 9.20
C LEU A 71 -4.46 12.17 8.31
N LEU A 72 -5.59 11.78 8.89
CA LEU A 72 -6.87 11.61 8.17
C LEU A 72 -7.17 12.90 7.35
N PRO A 73 -7.42 12.81 6.04
CA PRO A 73 -7.56 14.02 5.21
C PRO A 73 -8.67 14.96 5.69
N LYS A 74 -8.35 16.26 5.82
CA LYS A 74 -9.31 17.30 6.22
C LYS A 74 -10.50 17.36 5.25
N GLY A 75 -11.71 17.23 5.77
CA GLY A 75 -12.95 17.12 5.00
C GLY A 75 -13.24 15.72 4.44
N GLY A 76 -12.33 14.76 4.65
CA GLY A 76 -12.54 13.34 4.34
C GLY A 76 -13.45 12.68 5.36
N GLN A 77 -14.25 11.72 4.91
CA GLN A 77 -15.24 11.01 5.70
C GLN A 77 -15.00 9.50 5.58
N ILE A 78 -15.12 8.79 6.70
CA ILE A 78 -15.11 7.32 6.73
C ILE A 78 -16.55 6.85 6.58
N VAL A 79 -16.94 6.54 5.35
CA VAL A 79 -18.29 6.08 4.99
C VAL A 79 -18.42 4.59 5.30
N ASP A 80 -19.50 4.20 5.98
CA ASP A 80 -19.88 2.79 6.12
C ASP A 80 -20.63 2.37 4.85
N VAL A 81 -20.07 1.41 4.10
CA VAL A 81 -20.68 0.92 2.85
C VAL A 81 -21.50 -0.35 3.07
N GLY A 82 -21.72 -0.73 4.33
CA GLY A 82 -22.37 -1.97 4.75
C GLY A 82 -21.38 -3.15 4.89
N LEU A 83 -21.89 -4.28 5.39
CA LEU A 83 -21.12 -5.52 5.60
C LEU A 83 -19.86 -5.35 6.49
N GLY A 84 -19.85 -4.35 7.38
CA GLY A 84 -18.71 -4.01 8.25
C GLY A 84 -17.58 -3.25 7.54
N GLN A 85 -17.75 -2.93 6.25
CA GLN A 85 -16.74 -2.29 5.41
C GLN A 85 -16.78 -0.76 5.55
N LYS A 86 -15.60 -0.13 5.69
CA LYS A 86 -15.49 1.32 5.86
C LYS A 86 -14.43 1.93 4.95
N MET A 87 -14.83 2.94 4.18
CA MET A 87 -14.01 3.55 3.12
C MET A 87 -13.81 5.04 3.34
N LEU A 88 -12.62 5.56 3.04
CA LEU A 88 -12.39 7.00 2.96
C LEU A 88 -12.98 7.55 1.64
N LEU A 89 -13.82 8.57 1.76
CA LEU A 89 -14.24 9.46 0.68
C LEU A 89 -13.86 10.90 1.01
N LEU A 90 -13.25 11.62 0.07
CA LEU A 90 -12.90 13.04 0.18
C LEU A 90 -13.46 13.79 -1.03
N CYS A 91 -14.53 14.54 -0.84
CA CYS A 91 -15.09 15.43 -1.86
C CYS A 91 -14.68 16.88 -1.60
N LYS A 92 -14.28 17.59 -2.67
CA LYS A 92 -13.95 19.03 -2.66
C LYS A 92 -14.73 19.77 -3.74
N GLY A 93 -14.86 21.08 -3.59
CA GLY A 93 -15.63 21.92 -4.53
C GLY A 93 -17.14 21.75 -4.35
N ARG A 94 -17.91 22.37 -5.24
CA ARG A 94 -19.38 22.30 -5.31
C ARG A 94 -19.82 22.44 -6.77
N GLY A 95 -20.91 21.77 -7.14
CA GLY A 95 -21.50 21.84 -8.50
C GLY A 95 -21.65 20.47 -9.16
N SER A 96 -22.17 20.49 -10.39
CA SER A 96 -22.39 19.34 -11.27
C SER A 96 -21.68 19.52 -12.63
N PRO A 97 -21.42 18.43 -13.38
CA PRO A 97 -21.45 17.04 -12.95
C PRO A 97 -20.37 16.75 -11.91
N VAL A 98 -20.61 15.79 -11.02
CA VAL A 98 -19.58 15.34 -10.07
C VAL A 98 -18.46 14.64 -10.85
N VAL A 99 -17.22 14.75 -10.37
CA VAL A 99 -16.07 14.01 -10.91
C VAL A 99 -15.57 13.03 -9.87
N ILE A 100 -15.52 11.74 -10.20
CA ILE A 100 -15.03 10.66 -9.34
C ILE A 100 -13.65 10.20 -9.84
N LEU A 101 -12.67 10.12 -8.94
CA LEU A 101 -11.27 9.83 -9.28
C LEU A 101 -10.79 8.51 -8.60
N ASP A 102 -10.60 7.44 -9.39
CA ASP A 102 -10.07 6.14 -8.94
C ASP A 102 -8.58 5.96 -9.27
N ALA A 103 -7.77 5.63 -8.26
CA ALA A 103 -6.31 5.67 -8.31
C ALA A 103 -5.65 4.50 -9.07
N PRO A 104 -4.35 4.58 -9.40
CA PRO A 104 -3.57 3.43 -9.85
C PRO A 104 -3.51 2.26 -8.87
N THR A 105 -2.99 1.12 -9.33
CA THR A 105 -2.81 -0.11 -8.57
C THR A 105 -1.96 0.12 -7.32
N GLY A 106 -2.47 -0.26 -6.14
CA GLY A 106 -1.78 -0.09 -4.86
C GLY A 106 -1.52 1.36 -4.43
N LYS A 107 -2.31 2.33 -4.90
CA LYS A 107 -2.19 3.76 -4.55
C LYS A 107 -3.41 4.29 -3.80
N SER A 108 -3.18 5.22 -2.87
CA SER A 108 -4.23 5.99 -2.20
C SER A 108 -4.71 7.17 -3.06
N SER A 109 -5.90 7.67 -2.70
CA SER A 109 -6.52 8.93 -3.14
C SER A 109 -5.58 10.14 -3.23
N ASP A 110 -4.57 10.27 -2.34
CA ASP A 110 -3.58 11.36 -2.34
C ASP A 110 -2.88 11.59 -3.68
N ILE A 111 -2.71 10.55 -4.51
CA ILE A 111 -2.08 10.69 -5.84
C ILE A 111 -2.83 11.69 -6.75
N TRP A 112 -4.13 11.89 -6.50
CA TRP A 112 -4.96 12.83 -7.22
C TRP A 112 -4.87 14.27 -6.71
N PHE A 113 -4.11 14.56 -5.64
CA PHE A 113 -4.08 15.86 -4.95
C PHE A 113 -4.12 17.07 -5.89
N HIS A 114 -3.14 17.22 -6.78
CA HIS A 114 -3.07 18.36 -7.70
C HIS A 114 -4.26 18.45 -8.69
N VAL A 115 -4.81 17.30 -9.11
CA VAL A 115 -5.96 17.24 -10.01
C VAL A 115 -7.24 17.62 -9.26
N GLN A 116 -7.42 17.11 -8.03
CA GLN A 116 -8.56 17.44 -7.19
C GLN A 116 -8.59 18.94 -6.86
N GLU A 117 -7.46 19.53 -6.42
CA GLU A 117 -7.38 20.98 -6.17
C GLU A 117 -7.73 21.80 -7.42
N SER A 118 -7.19 21.44 -8.60
CA SER A 118 -7.41 22.21 -9.84
C SER A 118 -8.83 22.10 -10.43
N VAL A 119 -9.46 20.92 -10.34
CA VAL A 119 -10.79 20.66 -10.90
C VAL A 119 -11.92 21.06 -9.92
N SER A 120 -11.69 20.97 -8.61
CA SER A 120 -12.70 21.33 -7.59
C SER A 120 -13.07 22.83 -7.55
N ALA A 121 -12.29 23.66 -8.24
CA ALA A 121 -12.64 25.05 -8.50
C ALA A 121 -13.82 25.26 -9.49
N LEU A 122 -14.32 24.20 -10.15
CA LEU A 122 -15.43 24.27 -11.12
C LEU A 122 -16.64 23.38 -10.78
N THR A 123 -16.45 22.32 -10.00
CA THR A 123 -17.49 21.35 -9.67
C THR A 123 -17.13 20.54 -8.41
N THR A 124 -18.01 19.63 -7.98
CA THR A 124 -17.72 18.65 -6.93
C THR A 124 -16.77 17.57 -7.45
N VAL A 125 -15.62 17.35 -6.80
CA VAL A 125 -14.62 16.35 -7.17
C VAL A 125 -14.28 15.45 -5.98
N CYS A 126 -14.63 14.17 -6.09
CA CYS A 126 -14.43 13.17 -5.05
C CYS A 126 -13.28 12.22 -5.39
N THR A 127 -12.36 12.07 -4.44
CA THR A 127 -11.35 11.02 -4.41
C THR A 127 -11.72 10.02 -3.32
N TYR A 128 -11.32 8.76 -3.46
CA TYR A 128 -11.59 7.73 -2.46
C TYR A 128 -10.43 6.74 -2.36
N ASP A 129 -10.32 6.07 -1.21
CA ASP A 129 -9.38 4.96 -1.03
C ASP A 129 -10.11 3.64 -1.23
N ARG A 130 -9.63 2.78 -2.15
CA ARG A 130 -10.14 1.41 -2.32
C ARG A 130 -9.90 0.56 -1.06
N MET A 131 -10.58 -0.58 -0.97
CA MET A 131 -10.66 -1.35 0.26
C MET A 131 -9.27 -1.79 0.77
N GLY A 132 -8.94 -1.39 2.00
CA GLY A 132 -7.64 -1.64 2.62
C GLY A 132 -6.46 -0.79 2.11
N LEU A 133 -6.68 0.15 1.18
CA LEU A 133 -5.71 1.19 0.82
C LEU A 133 -5.97 2.49 1.59
N GLY A 134 -5.01 3.41 1.52
CA GLY A 134 -5.00 4.69 2.25
C GLY A 134 -5.50 4.61 3.70
N PHE A 135 -6.68 5.18 3.96
CA PHE A 135 -7.37 5.19 5.26
C PHE A 135 -8.63 4.29 5.29
N SER A 136 -8.92 3.56 4.20
CA SER A 136 -9.98 2.55 4.16
C SER A 136 -9.58 1.30 4.95
N LYS A 137 -10.49 0.79 5.79
CA LYS A 137 -10.16 -0.26 6.77
C LYS A 137 -10.07 -1.63 6.10
N ARG A 138 -8.85 -2.15 5.92
CA ARG A 138 -8.62 -3.53 5.44
C ARG A 138 -9.42 -4.52 6.28
N LEU A 139 -10.23 -5.34 5.62
CA LEU A 139 -11.03 -6.39 6.24
C LEU A 139 -10.13 -7.57 6.63
N MET A 140 -10.36 -8.13 7.81
CA MET A 140 -9.79 -9.42 8.18
C MET A 140 -10.77 -10.54 7.80
N GLN A 141 -10.27 -11.73 7.44
CA GLN A 141 -11.11 -12.82 6.91
C GLN A 141 -12.26 -13.23 7.86
N ASN A 142 -12.03 -13.12 9.17
CA ASN A 142 -12.98 -13.39 10.24
C ASN A 142 -14.02 -12.26 10.49
N GLU A 143 -13.86 -11.12 9.83
CA GLU A 143 -14.83 -10.00 9.85
C GLU A 143 -15.78 -10.04 8.64
N THR A 144 -15.48 -10.87 7.63
CA THR A 144 -16.32 -10.98 6.43
C THR A 144 -17.66 -11.65 6.75
N THR A 145 -18.73 -11.09 6.21
CA THR A 145 -20.13 -11.52 6.42
C THR A 145 -20.50 -12.81 5.67
N GLY A 146 -19.59 -13.34 4.85
CA GLY A 146 -19.79 -14.54 4.04
C GLY A 146 -20.61 -14.32 2.76
N THR A 147 -21.51 -13.34 2.73
CA THR A 147 -22.27 -12.92 1.54
C THR A 147 -21.41 -12.21 0.48
N GLU A 148 -20.24 -11.72 0.87
CA GLU A 148 -19.28 -11.01 0.02
C GLU A 148 -18.55 -11.91 -1.00
N LYS A 149 -18.72 -13.24 -0.90
CA LYS A 149 -17.97 -14.27 -1.65
C LYS A 149 -18.33 -14.37 -3.15
N VAL A 150 -19.08 -13.42 -3.71
CA VAL A 150 -19.41 -13.37 -5.14
C VAL A 150 -18.17 -13.04 -5.99
N TRP A 151 -17.22 -12.27 -5.42
CA TRP A 151 -16.00 -11.83 -6.10
C TRP A 151 -14.76 -12.11 -5.25
N GLY A 152 -13.62 -12.37 -5.90
CA GLY A 152 -12.33 -12.45 -5.22
C GLY A 152 -11.96 -11.12 -4.54
N MET A 153 -11.30 -11.17 -3.39
CA MET A 153 -10.80 -9.96 -2.71
C MET A 153 -9.84 -9.19 -3.63
N SER A 154 -9.92 -7.85 -3.63
CA SER A 154 -9.10 -6.98 -4.49
C SER A 154 -9.21 -7.24 -6.00
N THR A 155 -10.31 -7.84 -6.48
CA THR A 155 -10.65 -7.95 -7.91
C THR A 155 -11.55 -6.79 -8.36
N THR A 156 -11.51 -6.43 -9.64
CA THR A 156 -12.31 -5.32 -10.20
C THR A 156 -13.81 -5.43 -9.88
N GLY A 157 -14.41 -6.61 -9.97
CA GLY A 157 -15.81 -6.84 -9.59
C GLY A 157 -16.11 -6.50 -8.12
N ARG A 158 -15.21 -6.85 -7.19
CA ARG A 158 -15.34 -6.49 -5.77
C ARG A 158 -15.16 -4.98 -5.56
N MET A 159 -14.15 -4.38 -6.19
CA MET A 159 -13.85 -2.95 -6.07
C MET A 159 -14.93 -2.05 -6.68
N VAL A 160 -15.64 -2.52 -7.72
CA VAL A 160 -16.78 -1.82 -8.31
C VAL A 160 -18.04 -1.93 -7.45
N ASP A 161 -18.32 -3.08 -6.81
CA ASP A 161 -19.40 -3.19 -5.81
C ASP A 161 -19.15 -2.26 -4.61
N ASP A 162 -17.92 -2.26 -4.07
CA ASP A 162 -17.52 -1.38 -2.98
C ASP A 162 -17.62 0.10 -3.38
N LEU A 163 -17.21 0.49 -4.60
CA LEU A 163 -17.39 1.84 -5.13
C LEU A 163 -18.87 2.18 -5.32
N TYR A 164 -19.67 1.29 -5.90
CA TYR A 164 -21.10 1.52 -6.10
C TYR A 164 -21.79 1.82 -4.77
N ARG A 165 -21.57 0.98 -3.76
CA ARG A 165 -22.12 1.15 -2.41
C ARG A 165 -21.58 2.41 -1.72
N LEU A 166 -20.33 2.80 -1.96
CA LEU A 166 -19.75 4.07 -1.49
C LEU A 166 -20.48 5.29 -2.08
N LEU A 167 -20.71 5.32 -3.39
CA LEU A 167 -21.35 6.44 -4.08
C LEU A 167 -22.84 6.55 -3.74
N GLU A 168 -23.54 5.43 -3.56
CA GLU A 168 -24.93 5.41 -3.07
C GLU A 168 -25.01 5.87 -1.60
N ALA A 169 -24.18 5.33 -0.70
CA ALA A 169 -24.19 5.68 0.73
C ALA A 169 -23.79 7.15 0.99
N ALA A 170 -22.93 7.73 0.14
CA ALA A 170 -22.56 9.14 0.19
C ALA A 170 -23.51 10.08 -0.57
N GLY A 171 -24.59 9.56 -1.17
CA GLY A 171 -25.60 10.38 -1.87
C GLY A 171 -25.08 11.11 -3.10
N ILE A 172 -24.12 10.53 -3.83
CA ILE A 172 -23.45 11.19 -4.94
C ILE A 172 -24.41 11.41 -6.13
N ALA A 173 -24.49 12.67 -6.58
CA ALA A 173 -25.33 13.08 -7.70
C ALA A 173 -24.87 12.47 -9.04
N LYS A 174 -25.85 12.06 -9.85
CA LYS A 174 -25.67 11.36 -11.13
C LYS A 174 -26.37 12.13 -12.27
N PRO A 175 -25.91 11.99 -13.53
CA PRO A 175 -24.73 11.25 -13.94
C PRO A 175 -23.44 12.00 -13.59
N PHE A 176 -22.35 11.26 -13.39
CA PHE A 176 -21.03 11.80 -13.04
C PHE A 176 -19.96 11.45 -14.08
N ILE A 177 -18.84 12.18 -14.03
CA ILE A 177 -17.63 11.89 -14.79
C ILE A 177 -16.80 10.90 -13.98
N LEU A 178 -16.50 9.73 -14.54
CA LEU A 178 -15.69 8.70 -13.90
C LEU A 178 -14.29 8.69 -14.51
N VAL A 179 -13.28 8.99 -13.69
CA VAL A 179 -11.87 9.05 -14.08
C VAL A 179 -11.11 7.94 -13.39
N GLY A 180 -10.37 7.13 -14.14
CA GLY A 180 -9.63 6.00 -13.63
C GLY A 180 -8.25 5.87 -14.29
N SER A 181 -7.28 5.32 -13.58
CA SER A 181 -5.94 5.09 -14.11
C SER A 181 -5.34 3.75 -13.68
N GLU A 182 -4.56 3.12 -14.56
CA GLU A 182 -4.11 1.73 -14.40
C GLU A 182 -5.29 0.80 -14.02
N LEU A 183 -5.28 0.18 -12.83
CA LEU A 183 -6.40 -0.60 -12.29
C LEU A 183 -7.68 0.24 -12.11
N GLY A 184 -7.57 1.51 -11.75
CA GLY A 184 -8.73 2.41 -11.69
C GLY A 184 -9.40 2.61 -13.06
N ALA A 185 -8.67 2.45 -14.17
CA ALA A 185 -9.25 2.48 -15.52
C ALA A 185 -10.02 1.17 -15.83
N LEU A 186 -9.56 0.03 -15.33
CA LEU A 186 -10.29 -1.24 -15.40
C LEU A 186 -11.59 -1.16 -14.57
N ASN A 187 -11.51 -0.67 -13.33
CA ASN A 187 -12.66 -0.43 -12.46
C ASN A 187 -13.66 0.54 -13.12
N GLY A 188 -13.17 1.68 -13.64
CA GLY A 188 -14.00 2.67 -14.32
C GLY A 188 -14.78 2.09 -15.50
N ARG A 189 -14.13 1.24 -16.32
CA ARG A 189 -14.80 0.52 -17.42
C ARG A 189 -15.86 -0.45 -16.91
N PHE A 190 -15.50 -1.33 -15.97
CA PHE A 190 -16.42 -2.34 -15.42
C PHE A 190 -17.64 -1.68 -14.75
N TYR A 191 -17.43 -0.59 -14.00
CA TYR A 191 -18.49 0.25 -13.45
C TYR A 191 -19.38 0.82 -14.56
N SER A 192 -18.82 1.43 -15.60
CA SER A 192 -19.60 1.99 -16.73
C SER A 192 -20.30 0.93 -17.58
N HIS A 193 -19.83 -0.32 -17.58
CA HIS A 193 -20.56 -1.44 -18.18
C HIS A 193 -21.79 -1.80 -17.31
N ILE A 194 -21.66 -1.94 -15.98
CA ILE A 194 -22.79 -2.32 -15.10
C ILE A 194 -23.78 -1.16 -14.94
N HIS A 195 -23.32 0.01 -14.52
CA HIS A 195 -24.12 1.17 -14.11
C HIS A 195 -24.14 2.26 -15.20
N ASP A 196 -24.41 1.88 -16.44
CA ASP A 196 -24.22 2.71 -17.65
C ASP A 196 -25.05 3.99 -17.69
N VAL A 197 -26.16 4.07 -16.94
CA VAL A 197 -26.96 5.29 -16.77
C VAL A 197 -26.38 6.29 -15.76
N GLN A 198 -25.38 5.89 -14.95
CA GLN A 198 -24.78 6.74 -13.92
C GLN A 198 -23.54 7.51 -14.39
N VAL A 199 -22.95 7.16 -15.53
CA VAL A 199 -21.68 7.75 -16.02
C VAL A 199 -21.88 8.53 -17.32
N SER A 200 -21.69 9.86 -17.28
CA SER A 200 -21.78 10.73 -18.47
C SER A 200 -20.52 10.65 -19.32
N ASP A 201 -19.36 10.57 -18.67
CA ASP A 201 -18.05 10.58 -19.30
C ASP A 201 -17.14 9.59 -18.58
N LEU A 202 -16.46 8.75 -19.35
CA LEU A 202 -15.45 7.82 -18.86
C LEU A 202 -14.07 8.29 -19.33
N VAL A 203 -13.16 8.55 -18.39
CA VAL A 203 -11.83 9.09 -18.66
C VAL A 203 -10.77 8.10 -18.18
N LEU A 204 -10.09 7.47 -19.14
CA LEU A 204 -9.10 6.42 -18.92
C LEU A 204 -7.69 7.00 -19.03
N ILE A 205 -6.90 6.97 -17.96
CA ILE A 205 -5.54 7.52 -17.92
C ILE A 205 -4.53 6.38 -17.83
N ASP A 206 -3.72 6.20 -18.87
CA ASP A 206 -2.86 5.02 -19.07
C ASP A 206 -3.56 3.69 -18.71
N PRO A 207 -4.61 3.32 -19.46
CA PRO A 207 -5.32 2.07 -19.20
C PRO A 207 -4.41 0.85 -19.44
N ILE A 208 -4.49 -0.12 -18.54
CA ILE A 208 -3.88 -1.43 -18.71
C ILE A 208 -4.60 -2.15 -19.87
N PRO A 209 -3.88 -2.62 -20.90
CA PRO A 209 -4.47 -3.48 -21.92
C PRO A 209 -4.66 -4.90 -21.33
N GLU A 210 -5.86 -5.47 -21.47
CA GLU A 210 -6.26 -6.70 -20.75
C GLU A 210 -5.49 -7.95 -21.19
N ASP A 211 -5.06 -7.95 -22.45
CA ASP A 211 -4.26 -8.99 -23.09
C ASP A 211 -2.79 -9.03 -22.60
N VAL A 212 -2.36 -8.07 -21.78
CA VAL A 212 -0.99 -8.03 -21.23
C VAL A 212 -0.63 -9.27 -20.40
N PHE A 213 -1.61 -9.90 -19.76
CA PHE A 213 -1.40 -11.15 -19.01
C PHE A 213 -1.47 -12.41 -19.87
N GLU A 214 -1.74 -12.30 -21.17
CA GLU A 214 -1.60 -13.41 -22.11
C GLU A 214 -0.11 -13.61 -22.47
N GLU A 215 0.68 -12.54 -22.56
CA GLU A 215 2.13 -12.55 -22.84
C GLU A 215 2.97 -13.14 -21.70
N ASP A 216 3.81 -14.15 -21.99
CA ASP A 216 4.63 -14.85 -20.98
C ASP A 216 5.69 -13.94 -20.33
N GLN A 217 6.36 -13.10 -21.10
CA GLN A 217 7.37 -12.16 -20.59
C GLN A 217 6.79 -11.18 -19.54
N TRP A 218 5.51 -10.83 -19.67
CA TRP A 218 4.83 -10.01 -18.67
C TRP A 218 4.57 -10.80 -17.39
N LYS A 219 4.00 -12.02 -17.50
CA LYS A 219 3.73 -12.90 -16.34
C LYS A 219 5.01 -13.20 -15.56
N GLU A 220 6.11 -13.51 -16.24
CA GLU A 220 7.42 -13.76 -15.63
C GLU A 220 7.94 -12.54 -14.85
N TYR A 221 7.92 -11.35 -15.44
CA TYR A 221 8.29 -10.12 -14.73
C TYR A 221 7.33 -9.81 -13.57
N TRP A 222 6.03 -9.95 -13.78
CA TRP A 222 5.00 -9.54 -12.85
C TRP A 222 5.01 -10.40 -11.57
N TYR A 223 4.93 -11.72 -11.73
CA TYR A 223 4.90 -12.67 -10.61
C TYR A 223 6.30 -13.05 -10.11
N GLY A 224 7.32 -13.06 -10.98
CA GLY A 224 8.69 -13.43 -10.62
C GLY A 224 9.55 -12.29 -10.06
N LYS A 225 9.23 -11.01 -10.36
CA LYS A 225 10.04 -9.86 -9.94
C LYS A 225 9.25 -8.72 -9.28
N LEU A 226 8.16 -8.24 -9.89
CA LEU A 226 7.42 -7.11 -9.36
C LEU A 226 6.70 -7.47 -8.04
N LEU A 227 5.91 -8.55 -8.02
CA LEU A 227 5.14 -8.96 -6.85
C LEU A 227 6.04 -9.32 -5.64
N PRO A 228 7.15 -10.08 -5.78
CA PRO A 228 8.10 -10.28 -4.68
C PRO A 228 8.70 -8.97 -4.15
N SER A 229 8.95 -7.97 -5.01
CA SER A 229 9.42 -6.65 -4.56
C SER A 229 8.36 -5.85 -3.77
N LEU A 230 7.08 -6.14 -3.96
CA LEU A 230 5.97 -5.54 -3.20
C LEU A 230 5.78 -6.28 -1.87
N GLN A 231 5.88 -7.61 -1.86
CA GLN A 231 5.90 -8.43 -0.65
C GLN A 231 7.09 -8.08 0.27
N ALA A 232 8.28 -7.82 -0.30
CA ALA A 232 9.43 -7.32 0.44
C ALA A 232 9.18 -5.93 1.07
N ARG A 233 8.45 -5.03 0.36
CA ARG A 233 8.02 -3.73 0.90
C ARG A 233 6.97 -3.87 2.01
N GLN A 234 6.03 -4.80 1.88
CA GLN A 234 5.07 -5.16 2.93
C GLN A 234 5.79 -5.69 4.18
N PHE A 235 6.77 -6.58 4.03
CA PHE A 235 7.57 -7.09 5.15
C PHE A 235 8.43 -6.00 5.80
N SER A 236 9.03 -5.12 4.99
CA SER A 236 9.76 -3.93 5.46
C SER A 236 8.85 -2.96 6.24
N ALA A 237 7.58 -2.81 5.84
CA ALA A 237 6.61 -2.03 6.60
C ALA A 237 6.20 -2.74 7.90
N ALA A 238 5.96 -4.05 7.86
CA ALA A 238 5.58 -4.84 9.03
C ALA A 238 6.65 -4.86 10.12
N THR A 239 7.93 -4.93 9.73
CA THR A 239 9.10 -4.89 10.63
C THR A 239 9.48 -3.48 11.09
N GLY A 240 8.85 -2.43 10.56
CA GLY A 240 9.23 -1.03 10.82
C GLY A 240 10.49 -0.56 10.10
N LEU A 241 11.16 -1.43 9.32
CA LEU A 241 12.34 -1.09 8.52
C LEU A 241 12.04 0.04 7.52
N SER A 242 10.87 0.04 6.88
CA SER A 242 10.46 1.12 5.95
C SER A 242 10.49 2.49 6.64
N ARG A 243 10.07 2.57 7.91
CA ARG A 243 10.08 3.81 8.69
C ARG A 243 11.50 4.28 8.99
N MET A 244 12.39 3.36 9.35
CA MET A 244 13.82 3.68 9.54
C MET A 244 14.45 4.19 8.23
N LEU A 245 14.18 3.53 7.10
CA LEU A 245 14.69 3.94 5.79
C LEU A 245 14.11 5.30 5.33
N ILE A 246 12.87 5.64 5.69
CA ILE A 246 12.29 6.97 5.45
C ILE A 246 12.99 8.05 6.29
N ILE A 247 13.25 7.77 7.57
CA ILE A 247 13.97 8.70 8.48
C ILE A 247 15.41 8.94 7.99
N LEU A 248 16.06 7.91 7.42
CA LEU A 248 17.39 7.98 6.83
C LEU A 248 17.41 8.54 5.39
N GLY A 249 16.26 8.90 4.81
CA GLY A 249 16.16 9.41 3.44
C GLY A 249 16.40 8.37 2.32
N ALA A 250 16.53 7.08 2.68
CA ALA A 250 16.75 5.98 1.74
C ALA A 250 15.46 5.46 1.07
N ILE A 251 14.29 5.75 1.65
CA ILE A 251 12.97 5.59 1.02
C ILE A 251 12.25 6.93 1.06
N GLU A 252 11.66 7.33 -0.06
CA GLU A 252 11.03 8.64 -0.23
C GLU A 252 9.58 8.52 -0.73
N PRO A 253 8.70 9.50 -0.44
CA PRO A 253 7.32 9.49 -0.91
C PRO A 253 7.20 9.58 -2.44
N THR A 254 6.13 9.01 -3.00
CA THR A 254 5.86 9.01 -4.45
C THR A 254 5.59 10.43 -4.99
N ILE A 255 4.90 11.25 -4.20
CA ILE A 255 4.57 12.64 -4.52
C ILE A 255 5.59 13.55 -3.82
N LYS A 256 6.18 14.50 -4.55
CA LYS A 256 7.17 15.47 -4.03
C LYS A 256 7.05 16.80 -4.79
N GLY A 257 7.50 17.89 -4.16
CA GLY A 257 7.65 19.20 -4.79
C GLY A 257 7.18 20.34 -3.88
N GLN A 258 7.56 21.58 -4.22
CA GLN A 258 7.25 22.78 -3.43
C GLN A 258 5.74 23.07 -3.33
N ASN A 259 4.93 22.54 -4.26
CA ASN A 259 3.48 22.77 -4.33
C ASN A 259 2.65 21.62 -3.70
N VAL A 260 3.26 20.75 -2.90
CA VAL A 260 2.61 19.64 -2.19
C VAL A 260 2.54 20.00 -0.70
N SER A 261 1.37 19.85 -0.06
CA SER A 261 1.27 20.16 1.38
C SER A 261 1.99 19.10 2.23
N GLU A 262 2.58 19.53 3.35
CA GLU A 262 3.29 18.61 4.25
C GLU A 262 2.37 17.49 4.78
N GLU A 263 1.06 17.74 4.91
CA GLU A 263 0.08 16.70 5.25
C GLU A 263 0.02 15.56 4.23
N VAL A 264 0.08 15.87 2.92
CA VAL A 264 0.16 14.85 1.86
C VAL A 264 1.49 14.10 1.95
N ILE A 265 2.59 14.82 2.16
CA ILE A 265 3.93 14.23 2.31
C ILE A 265 3.99 13.28 3.52
N GLN A 266 3.40 13.66 4.65
CA GLN A 266 3.32 12.81 5.86
C GLN A 266 2.37 11.63 5.67
N ARG A 267 1.23 11.78 4.99
CA ARG A 267 0.39 10.64 4.58
C ARG A 267 1.16 9.64 3.72
N GLN A 268 1.92 10.10 2.72
CA GLN A 268 2.74 9.22 1.89
C GLN A 268 3.79 8.45 2.72
N LYS A 269 4.45 9.08 3.70
CA LYS A 269 5.38 8.42 4.65
C LYS A 269 4.67 7.40 5.55
N TYR A 270 3.47 7.72 6.05
CA TYR A 270 2.61 6.82 6.82
C TYR A 270 2.23 5.57 6.02
N LEU A 271 1.77 5.72 4.77
CA LEU A 271 1.36 4.60 3.92
C LEU A 271 2.52 3.69 3.49
N LEU A 272 3.73 4.25 3.30
CA LEU A 272 4.96 3.48 3.09
C LEU A 272 5.41 2.70 4.35
N SER A 273 4.97 3.13 5.53
CA SER A 273 5.24 2.48 6.82
C SER A 273 4.14 1.49 7.26
N ASN A 274 2.96 1.53 6.61
CA ASN A 274 1.75 0.82 7.04
C ASN A 274 1.64 -0.57 6.37
N PRO A 275 1.79 -1.70 7.11
CA PRO A 275 1.75 -3.03 6.52
C PRO A 275 0.38 -3.45 5.99
N ALA A 276 -0.73 -2.92 6.53
CA ALA A 276 -2.07 -3.23 6.02
C ALA A 276 -2.28 -2.59 4.64
N HIS A 277 -1.84 -1.35 4.46
CA HIS A 277 -1.83 -0.67 3.16
C HIS A 277 -0.96 -1.42 2.14
N GLN A 278 0.28 -1.77 2.51
CA GLN A 278 1.17 -2.52 1.62
C GLN A 278 0.61 -3.92 1.28
N SER A 279 -0.09 -4.59 2.21
CA SER A 279 -0.77 -5.86 1.93
C SER A 279 -1.87 -5.72 0.88
N SER A 280 -2.72 -4.69 0.98
CA SER A 280 -3.80 -4.47 0.00
C SER A 280 -3.24 -4.08 -1.37
N ALA A 281 -2.11 -3.36 -1.40
CA ALA A 281 -1.37 -3.10 -2.62
C ALA A 281 -0.79 -4.39 -3.24
N VAL A 282 -0.26 -5.31 -2.44
CA VAL A 282 0.18 -6.65 -2.91
C VAL A 282 -1.00 -7.44 -3.50
N ASP A 283 -2.14 -7.47 -2.83
CA ASP A 283 -3.32 -8.21 -3.30
C ASP A 283 -3.85 -7.65 -4.64
N GLU A 284 -3.98 -6.33 -4.79
CA GLU A 284 -4.39 -5.71 -6.05
C GLU A 284 -3.43 -6.02 -7.21
N HIS A 285 -2.12 -6.17 -6.95
CA HIS A 285 -1.18 -6.60 -7.98
C HIS A 285 -1.28 -8.10 -8.27
N PHE A 286 -1.55 -8.94 -7.27
CA PHE A 286 -1.74 -10.39 -7.47
C PHE A 286 -2.98 -10.70 -8.30
N PHE A 287 -4.13 -10.09 -7.94
CA PHE A 287 -5.43 -10.27 -8.60
C PHE A 287 -5.62 -9.38 -9.85
N LEU A 288 -4.57 -8.71 -10.35
CA LEU A 288 -4.68 -7.82 -11.51
C LEU A 288 -5.02 -8.56 -12.82
N ASN A 289 -4.56 -9.80 -12.97
CA ASN A 289 -4.91 -10.66 -14.11
C ASN A 289 -6.39 -11.07 -14.08
N GLU A 290 -6.92 -11.48 -12.91
CA GLU A 290 -8.35 -11.77 -12.76
C GLU A 290 -9.19 -10.50 -13.00
N SER A 291 -8.74 -9.35 -12.50
CA SER A 291 -9.36 -8.06 -12.73
C SER A 291 -9.43 -7.70 -14.22
N ALA A 292 -8.34 -7.89 -14.97
CA ALA A 292 -8.32 -7.71 -16.42
C ALA A 292 -9.28 -8.69 -17.14
N ALA A 293 -9.31 -9.95 -16.73
CA ALA A 293 -10.22 -10.95 -17.28
C ALA A 293 -11.71 -10.59 -17.06
N GLN A 294 -12.06 -10.11 -15.85
CA GLN A 294 -13.40 -9.65 -15.52
C GLN A 294 -13.86 -8.49 -16.44
N VAL A 295 -12.98 -7.53 -16.78
CA VAL A 295 -13.31 -6.48 -17.76
C VAL A 295 -13.46 -7.04 -19.17
N ARG A 296 -12.49 -7.87 -19.61
CA ARG A 296 -12.51 -8.51 -20.94
C ARG A 296 -13.78 -9.30 -21.20
N ASP A 297 -14.31 -9.96 -20.18
CA ASP A 297 -15.52 -10.77 -20.30
C ASP A 297 -16.80 -9.94 -20.21
N ILE A 298 -16.92 -8.96 -19.30
CA ILE A 298 -18.12 -8.10 -19.28
C ILE A 298 -18.26 -7.26 -20.55
N THR A 299 -17.16 -6.79 -21.16
CA THR A 299 -17.18 -6.04 -22.42
C THR A 299 -17.81 -6.85 -23.57
N LYS A 300 -17.73 -8.20 -23.54
CA LYS A 300 -18.38 -9.08 -24.54
C LYS A 300 -19.90 -9.19 -24.34
N PHE A 301 -20.36 -9.19 -23.09
CA PHE A 301 -21.78 -9.44 -22.76
C PHE A 301 -22.62 -8.17 -22.65
N LYS A 302 -22.05 -7.05 -22.19
CA LYS A 302 -22.73 -5.76 -22.10
C LYS A 302 -21.80 -4.64 -22.62
N PRO A 303 -21.88 -4.27 -23.91
CA PRO A 303 -21.06 -3.19 -24.46
C PRO A 303 -21.38 -1.85 -23.76
N LEU A 304 -20.44 -0.90 -23.84
CA LEU A 304 -20.60 0.42 -23.21
C LEU A 304 -21.75 1.20 -23.87
N SER A 305 -22.55 1.89 -23.06
CA SER A 305 -23.68 2.70 -23.55
C SER A 305 -23.20 3.86 -24.41
N SER A 306 -23.87 4.09 -25.55
CA SER A 306 -23.60 5.19 -26.47
C SER A 306 -23.83 6.59 -25.88
N ARG A 307 -24.41 6.65 -24.67
CA ARG A 307 -24.55 7.89 -23.88
C ARG A 307 -23.27 8.30 -23.16
N THR A 308 -22.41 7.33 -22.80
CA THR A 308 -21.17 7.57 -22.06
C THR A 308 -20.05 7.96 -23.03
N SER A 309 -19.59 9.21 -22.96
CA SER A 309 -18.51 9.70 -23.82
C SER A 309 -17.14 9.26 -23.28
N VAL A 310 -16.29 8.66 -24.12
CA VAL A 310 -14.98 8.15 -23.69
C VAL A 310 -13.85 9.09 -24.09
N SER A 311 -12.99 9.42 -23.12
CA SER A 311 -11.68 10.06 -23.36
C SER A 311 -10.57 9.14 -22.85
N VAL A 312 -9.43 9.13 -23.56
CA VAL A 312 -8.26 8.33 -23.18
C VAL A 312 -7.04 9.24 -23.14
N LEU A 313 -6.25 9.18 -22.07
CA LEU A 313 -5.04 9.97 -21.88
C LEU A 313 -3.84 9.00 -21.82
N THR A 314 -2.89 9.13 -22.76
CA THR A 314 -1.66 8.31 -22.79
C THR A 314 -0.41 9.18 -22.89
N GLY A 315 0.75 8.59 -22.57
CA GLY A 315 2.06 9.20 -22.75
C GLY A 315 2.79 8.70 -24.00
N ASP A 316 3.96 9.27 -24.28
CA ASP A 316 4.97 8.76 -25.24
C ASP A 316 6.24 8.24 -24.56
N SER A 317 6.39 8.47 -23.26
CA SER A 317 7.62 8.16 -22.53
C SER A 317 7.45 6.86 -21.75
N PHE A 318 8.45 5.99 -21.87
CA PHE A 318 8.51 4.72 -21.15
C PHE A 318 8.68 4.94 -19.64
N ASP A 319 8.17 4.01 -18.82
CA ASP A 319 8.45 4.01 -17.38
C ASP A 319 9.87 3.49 -17.15
N GLU A 320 10.72 4.35 -16.59
CA GLU A 320 12.11 4.10 -16.17
C GLU A 320 12.23 2.92 -15.18
N GLN A 321 11.14 2.50 -14.54
CA GLN A 321 11.08 1.36 -13.62
C GLN A 321 10.76 0.02 -14.32
N LEU A 322 10.32 0.06 -15.59
CA LEU A 322 10.05 -1.11 -16.42
C LEU A 322 11.22 -1.36 -17.40
N PRO A 323 11.60 -2.63 -17.65
CA PRO A 323 12.49 -2.99 -18.76
C PRO A 323 11.99 -2.45 -20.11
N GLU A 324 12.91 -2.05 -21.00
CA GLU A 324 12.55 -1.43 -22.27
C GLU A 324 11.67 -2.33 -23.16
N HIS A 325 12.00 -3.63 -23.27
CA HIS A 325 11.20 -4.59 -24.05
C HIS A 325 9.76 -4.71 -23.52
N LEU A 326 9.53 -4.64 -22.19
CA LEU A 326 8.19 -4.65 -21.61
C LEU A 326 7.47 -3.33 -21.87
N ASN A 327 8.15 -2.17 -21.82
CA ASN A 327 7.55 -0.90 -22.24
C ASN A 327 7.11 -0.93 -23.71
N GLN A 328 7.96 -1.41 -24.62
CA GLN A 328 7.64 -1.55 -26.05
C GLN A 328 6.45 -2.50 -26.29
N MET A 329 6.43 -3.64 -25.58
CA MET A 329 5.33 -4.62 -25.61
C MET A 329 4.02 -4.01 -25.10
N VAL A 330 4.00 -3.41 -23.90
CA VAL A 330 2.81 -2.78 -23.32
C VAL A 330 2.30 -1.64 -24.21
N ALA A 331 3.17 -0.82 -24.79
CA ALA A 331 2.76 0.24 -25.72
C ALA A 331 2.11 -0.31 -27.01
N LYS A 332 2.62 -1.43 -27.55
CA LYS A 332 2.02 -2.14 -28.69
C LYS A 332 0.63 -2.70 -28.35
N LEU A 333 0.49 -3.33 -27.18
CA LEU A 333 -0.78 -3.87 -26.68
C LEU A 333 -1.80 -2.78 -26.40
N GLN A 334 -1.42 -1.70 -25.70
CA GLN A 334 -2.29 -0.55 -25.44
C GLN A 334 -2.79 0.08 -26.74
N LYS A 335 -1.92 0.20 -27.76
CA LYS A 335 -2.33 0.69 -29.10
C LYS A 335 -3.29 -0.26 -29.83
N ARG A 336 -3.18 -1.58 -29.64
CA ARG A 336 -4.15 -2.57 -30.14
C ARG A 336 -5.49 -2.40 -29.42
N PHE A 337 -5.47 -2.56 -28.10
CA PHE A 337 -6.62 -2.44 -27.20
C PHE A 337 -7.44 -1.16 -27.46
N LEU A 338 -6.79 0.01 -27.54
CA LEU A 338 -7.50 1.28 -27.75
C LEU A 338 -8.18 1.35 -29.13
N LYS A 339 -7.57 0.80 -30.18
CA LYS A 339 -8.16 0.73 -31.51
C LYS A 339 -9.36 -0.22 -31.57
N GLU A 340 -9.33 -1.31 -30.82
CA GLU A 340 -10.33 -2.37 -30.86
C GLU A 340 -11.51 -2.10 -29.91
N SER A 341 -11.25 -1.68 -28.67
CA SER A 341 -12.29 -1.39 -27.68
C SER A 341 -12.86 0.02 -27.77
N TYR A 342 -12.07 1.01 -28.22
CA TYR A 342 -12.42 2.43 -28.18
C TYR A 342 -12.08 3.22 -29.47
N PRO A 343 -12.42 2.73 -30.67
CA PRO A 343 -12.07 3.37 -31.95
C PRO A 343 -12.62 4.80 -32.13
N SER A 344 -13.62 5.20 -31.36
CA SER A 344 -14.25 6.52 -31.41
C SER A 344 -14.00 7.38 -30.17
N ALA A 345 -13.09 6.97 -29.27
CA ALA A 345 -12.77 7.75 -28.08
C ALA A 345 -11.90 8.98 -28.41
N ASN A 346 -12.08 10.03 -27.61
CA ASN A 346 -11.26 11.23 -27.67
C ASN A 346 -9.88 10.94 -27.05
N HIS A 347 -8.91 10.55 -27.89
CA HIS A 347 -7.54 10.22 -27.48
C HIS A 347 -6.68 11.49 -27.35
N ILE A 348 -6.23 11.76 -26.13
CA ILE A 348 -5.33 12.86 -25.76
C ILE A 348 -3.93 12.31 -25.51
N HIS A 349 -2.95 12.80 -26.26
CA HIS A 349 -1.56 12.40 -26.11
C HIS A 349 -0.76 13.43 -25.31
N ILE A 350 -0.21 13.05 -24.16
CA ILE A 350 0.51 13.95 -23.25
C ILE A 350 2.02 13.83 -23.49
N LYS A 351 2.60 14.83 -24.16
CA LYS A 351 4.01 14.82 -24.57
C LYS A 351 4.98 14.73 -23.38
N GLY A 352 5.97 13.86 -23.51
CA GLY A 352 7.02 13.62 -22.52
C GLY A 352 6.51 13.03 -21.20
N ALA A 353 5.40 12.29 -21.24
CA ALA A 353 4.75 11.71 -20.06
C ALA A 353 4.86 10.19 -20.07
N ASP A 354 4.95 9.62 -18.87
CA ASP A 354 4.86 8.18 -18.61
C ASP A 354 3.56 7.86 -17.85
N ARG A 355 3.33 6.59 -17.51
CA ARG A 355 2.20 6.13 -16.69
C ARG A 355 2.01 6.85 -15.34
N ARG A 356 3.06 7.52 -14.84
CA ARG A 356 3.07 8.28 -13.57
C ARG A 356 2.57 9.73 -13.76
N MET A 357 2.01 10.05 -14.93
CA MET A 357 1.52 11.37 -15.33
C MET A 357 0.53 12.05 -14.38
N ILE A 358 -0.22 11.31 -13.54
CA ILE A 358 -1.16 11.95 -12.60
C ILE A 358 -0.46 12.91 -11.65
N TYR A 359 0.69 12.52 -11.11
CA TYR A 359 1.47 13.35 -10.20
C TYR A 359 2.73 13.94 -10.85
N LYS A 360 3.26 13.34 -11.95
CA LYS A 360 4.32 13.98 -12.76
C LYS A 360 3.84 15.14 -13.65
N LYS A 361 2.62 15.07 -14.21
CA LYS A 361 2.02 16.07 -15.13
C LYS A 361 0.52 16.32 -14.90
N PRO A 362 0.09 16.64 -13.66
CA PRO A 362 -1.33 16.85 -13.31
C PRO A 362 -2.04 17.94 -14.13
N SER A 363 -1.32 18.92 -14.65
CA SER A 363 -1.89 20.07 -15.36
C SER A 363 -2.63 19.69 -16.64
N ALA A 364 -2.09 18.77 -17.44
CA ALA A 364 -2.72 18.31 -18.68
C ALA A 364 -4.04 17.57 -18.42
N ILE A 365 -4.06 16.71 -17.38
CA ILE A 365 -5.24 15.98 -16.93
C ILE A 365 -6.29 16.96 -16.40
N SER A 366 -5.87 17.89 -15.55
CA SER A 366 -6.75 18.93 -14.98
C SER A 366 -7.35 19.81 -16.07
N GLN A 367 -6.57 20.21 -17.09
CA GLN A 367 -7.06 20.98 -18.23
C GLN A 367 -8.14 20.22 -19.01
N HIS A 368 -7.96 18.92 -19.26
CA HIS A 368 -8.97 18.09 -19.94
C HIS A 368 -10.24 17.92 -19.10
N LEU A 369 -10.12 17.59 -17.81
CA LEU A 369 -11.27 17.44 -16.92
C LEU A 369 -12.06 18.75 -16.77
N ARG A 370 -11.37 19.90 -16.62
CA ARG A 370 -12.02 21.22 -16.59
C ARG A 370 -12.73 21.55 -17.91
N LYS A 371 -12.21 21.09 -19.06
CA LYS A 371 -12.89 21.20 -20.36
C LYS A 371 -14.18 20.36 -20.40
N LEU A 372 -14.13 19.09 -19.99
CA LEU A 372 -15.32 18.22 -19.94
C LEU A 372 -16.40 18.76 -19.01
N VAL A 373 -16.03 19.21 -17.81
CA VAL A 373 -16.95 19.82 -16.83
C VAL A 373 -17.66 21.03 -17.44
N ASN A 374 -16.92 21.96 -18.05
CA ASN A 374 -17.50 23.14 -18.72
C ASN A 374 -18.44 22.74 -19.88
N GLN A 375 -18.09 21.72 -20.67
CA GLN A 375 -18.92 21.23 -21.77
C GLN A 375 -20.24 20.62 -21.27
N ARG A 376 -20.22 19.88 -20.15
CA ARG A 376 -21.43 19.32 -19.54
C ARG A 376 -22.28 20.38 -18.86
N GLN A 377 -21.67 21.34 -18.17
CA GLN A 377 -22.37 22.48 -17.56
C GLN A 377 -23.06 23.36 -18.62
N ALA A 378 -22.39 23.67 -19.74
CA ALA A 378 -22.99 24.41 -20.84
C ALA A 378 -24.18 23.65 -21.46
N LYS A 379 -24.08 22.32 -21.61
CA LYS A 379 -25.19 21.50 -22.11
C LYS A 379 -26.39 21.51 -21.15
N GLN A 380 -26.15 21.41 -19.84
CA GLN A 380 -27.17 21.53 -18.78
C GLN A 380 -27.81 22.93 -18.66
N GLN A 381 -27.28 23.94 -19.35
CA GLN A 381 -27.86 25.29 -19.45
C GLN A 381 -28.62 25.52 -20.78
N SER A 382 -28.61 24.53 -21.68
CA SER A 382 -29.26 24.55 -22.99
C SER A 382 -30.38 23.52 -23.16
N GLU A 383 -30.65 22.76 -22.10
CA GLU A 383 -31.72 21.74 -21.97
C GLU A 383 -32.75 22.20 -20.94
#